data_AF-A0A9X2E890-F1
#
_entry.id   AF-A0A9X2E890-F1
#
_cell.length_a   1.000
_cell.length_b   1.000
_cell.length_c   1.000
_cell.angle_alpha   90.00
_cell.angle_beta   90.00
_cell.angle_gamma   90.00
#
_symmetry.space_group_name_H-M   'P 1'
#
loop_
_entity.id
_entity.type
_entity.pdbx_description
1 polymer ?
#
loop_
_entity_poly.entity_id
_entity_poly.type
_entity_poly.pdbx_seq_one_letter_code
_entity_poly.pdbx_strand_id
1 'polypeptide(L)'
;MDVAGLQGIAGDLKWSAQAVNDSARRVFGAAQSFDATCAGRAYSVQGGRVATALEGVALRLFAWANCVDDTGGALSTAAAGITGVDQSVGAAVQSAAAVRV
;
A
#
# COMPACT_ATOMS: atom_id res chain seq x y z
N MET A 1 -0.22 -14.04 -16.60
CA MET A 1 -1.02 -13.57 -15.46
C MET A 1 -2.30 -12.99 -16.05
N ASP A 2 -3.46 -13.41 -15.55
CA ASP A 2 -4.77 -12.95 -16.04
C ASP A 2 -5.29 -11.76 -15.21
N VAL A 3 -6.38 -11.16 -15.67
CA VAL A 3 -7.04 -10.01 -15.01
C VAL A 3 -7.43 -10.35 -13.57
N ALA A 4 -7.97 -11.56 -13.35
CA ALA A 4 -8.36 -12.02 -12.02
C ALA A 4 -7.15 -12.12 -11.08
N GLY A 5 -6.02 -12.65 -11.55
CA GLY A 5 -4.77 -12.69 -10.80
C GLY A 5 -4.22 -11.31 -10.47
N LEU A 6 -4.26 -10.36 -11.42
CA LEU A 6 -3.84 -8.98 -11.17
C LEU A 6 -4.71 -8.29 -10.10
N GLN A 7 -6.03 -8.49 -10.17
CA GLN A 7 -6.98 -7.95 -9.19
C GLN A 7 -6.79 -8.58 -7.80
N GLY A 8 -6.50 -9.87 -7.73
CA GLY A 8 -6.17 -10.57 -6.49
C GLY A 8 -4.93 -9.95 -5.81
N ILE A 9 -3.83 -9.82 -6.56
CA ILE A 9 -2.59 -9.22 -6.05
C ILE A 9 -2.83 -7.77 -5.63
N ALA A 10 -3.57 -6.99 -6.42
CA ALA A 10 -3.89 -5.61 -6.06
C ALA A 10 -4.70 -5.53 -4.74
N GLY A 11 -5.64 -6.45 -4.52
CA GLY A 11 -6.37 -6.60 -3.27
C GLY A 11 -5.46 -6.91 -2.08
N ASP A 12 -4.56 -7.86 -2.24
CA ASP A 12 -3.59 -8.26 -1.20
C ASP A 12 -2.64 -7.11 -0.84
N LEU A 13 -2.16 -6.37 -1.84
CA LEU A 13 -1.32 -5.18 -1.62
C LEU A 13 -2.08 -4.10 -0.86
N LYS A 14 -3.33 -3.83 -1.22
CA LYS A 14 -4.16 -2.85 -0.53
C LYS A 14 -4.38 -3.22 0.95
N TRP A 15 -4.65 -4.50 1.23
CA TRP A 15 -4.77 -4.99 2.59
C TRP A 15 -3.44 -4.85 3.36
N SER A 16 -2.33 -5.22 2.73
CA SER A 16 -0.99 -5.08 3.30
C SER A 16 -0.64 -3.62 3.62
N ALA A 17 -0.93 -2.69 2.70
CA ALA A 17 -0.74 -1.26 2.91
C ALA A 17 -1.51 -0.75 4.14
N GLN A 18 -2.76 -1.19 4.32
CA GLN A 18 -3.57 -0.85 5.50
C GLN A 18 -2.93 -1.39 6.79
N ALA A 19 -2.50 -2.66 6.80
CA ALA A 19 -1.85 -3.25 7.97
C ALA A 19 -0.55 -2.54 8.36
N VAL A 20 0.27 -2.15 7.37
CA VAL A 20 1.50 -1.38 7.58
C VAL A 20 1.18 0.02 8.11
N ASN A 21 0.16 0.68 7.57
CA ASN A 21 -0.28 2.01 8.02
C ASN A 21 -0.77 1.99 9.48
N ASP A 22 -1.58 0.99 9.86
CA ASP A 22 -2.03 0.82 11.23
C ASP A 22 -0.87 0.55 12.20
N SER A 23 0.12 -0.23 11.75
CA SER A 23 1.35 -0.45 12.52
C SER A 23 2.16 0.84 12.68
N ALA A 24 2.28 1.64 11.62
CA ALA A 24 2.96 2.94 11.65
C ALA A 24 2.30 3.90 12.65
N ARG A 25 0.96 3.96 12.67
CA ARG A 25 0.20 4.77 13.64
C ARG A 25 0.44 4.34 15.08
N ARG A 26 0.50 3.03 15.34
CA ARG A 26 0.79 2.49 16.68
C ARG A 26 2.20 2.85 17.13
N VAL A 27 3.20 2.71 16.25
CA VAL A 27 4.60 3.07 16.55
C VAL A 27 4.72 4.57 16.81
N PHE A 28 4.07 5.40 15.99
CA PHE A 28 4.07 6.86 16.16
C PHE A 28 3.41 7.28 17.47
N GLY A 29 2.27 6.67 17.82
CA GLY A 29 1.61 6.90 19.11
C GLY A 29 2.48 6.47 20.29
N ALA A 30 3.15 5.32 20.18
CA ALA A 30 4.09 4.85 21.19
C ALA A 30 5.26 5.84 21.38
N ALA A 31 5.80 6.39 20.29
CA ALA A 31 6.86 7.39 20.33
C ALA A 31 6.43 8.66 21.10
N GLN A 32 5.21 9.16 20.85
CA GLN A 32 4.67 10.33 21.55
C GLN A 32 4.42 10.08 23.04
N SER A 33 4.00 8.86 23.39
CA SER A 33 3.80 8.47 24.80
C SER A 33 5.09 8.14 25.54
N PHE A 34 6.22 8.06 24.83
CA PHE A 34 7.49 7.67 25.40
C PHE A 34 8.11 8.84 26.17
N ASP A 35 7.83 8.90 27.48
CA ASP A 35 8.41 9.89 28.37
C ASP A 35 9.56 9.31 29.22
N ALA A 36 10.78 9.56 28.78
CA ALA A 36 11.99 9.15 29.50
C ALA A 36 12.34 10.04 30.70
N THR A 37 11.64 11.17 30.90
CA THR A 37 11.90 12.05 32.04
C THR A 37 11.52 11.39 33.37
N CYS A 38 10.58 10.44 33.34
CA CYS A 38 10.18 9.61 34.48
C CYS A 38 11.31 8.70 35.02
N ALA A 39 12.33 8.39 34.20
CA ALA A 39 13.48 7.56 34.59
C ALA A 39 14.67 8.38 35.14
N GLY A 40 14.55 9.72 35.20
CA GLY A 40 15.60 10.63 35.68
C GLY A 40 16.53 11.16 34.59
N ARG A 41 17.29 12.22 34.89
CA ARG A 41 18.14 12.95 33.92
C ARG A 41 19.15 12.08 33.19
N ALA A 42 19.62 11.01 33.80
CA ALA A 42 20.59 10.10 33.17
C ALA A 42 19.98 9.30 31.99
N TYR A 43 18.66 9.19 31.92
CA TYR A 43 17.93 8.44 30.90
C TYR A 43 17.25 9.32 29.85
N SER A 44 17.18 10.64 30.06
CA SER A 44 16.48 11.55 29.14
C SER A 44 17.13 11.61 27.75
N VAL A 45 18.45 11.50 27.66
CA VAL A 45 19.18 11.51 26.38
C VAL A 45 18.94 10.23 25.59
N GLN A 46 19.09 9.08 26.24
CA GLN A 46 18.86 7.76 25.65
C GLN A 46 17.40 7.62 25.25
N GLY A 47 16.50 8.12 26.09
CA GLY A 47 15.09 8.10 25.80
C GLY A 47 14.67 9.01 24.65
N GLY A 48 15.25 10.21 24.54
CA GLY A 48 15.08 11.07 23.37
C GLY A 48 15.54 10.38 22.09
N ARG A 49 16.67 9.65 22.13
CA ARG A 49 17.14 8.85 20.98
C ARG A 49 16.16 7.75 20.59
N VAL A 50 15.54 7.08 21.56
CA VAL A 50 14.52 6.05 21.30
C VAL A 50 13.27 6.68 20.68
N ALA A 51 12.77 7.79 21.23
CA ALA A 51 11.61 8.51 20.68
C ALA A 51 11.86 8.93 19.22
N THR A 52 13.00 9.58 18.94
CA THR A 52 13.39 9.96 17.57
C THR A 52 13.54 8.75 16.64
N ALA A 53 14.09 7.64 17.13
CA ALA A 53 14.20 6.42 16.33
C ALA A 53 12.81 5.85 15.98
N LEU A 54 11.88 5.80 16.93
CA LEU A 54 10.52 5.33 16.71
C LEU A 54 9.75 6.23 15.73
N GLU A 55 9.89 7.56 15.83
CA GLU A 55 9.35 8.49 14.85
C GLU A 55 9.92 8.22 13.44
N GLY A 56 11.23 8.03 13.34
CA GLY A 56 11.89 7.70 12.09
C GLY A 56 11.48 6.37 11.48
N VAL A 57 11.12 5.38 12.30
CA VAL A 57 10.54 4.09 11.86
C VAL A 57 9.11 4.30 11.38
N ALA A 58 8.28 5.00 12.14
CA ALA A 58 6.89 5.27 11.75
C ALA A 58 6.82 6.00 10.40
N LEU A 59 7.65 7.01 10.17
CA LEU A 59 7.72 7.73 8.89
C LEU A 59 8.08 6.81 7.71
N ARG A 60 9.03 5.89 7.91
CA ARG A 60 9.40 4.90 6.89
C ARG A 60 8.28 3.90 6.62
N LEU A 61 7.57 3.47 7.66
CA LEU A 61 6.40 2.61 7.51
C LEU A 61 5.27 3.29 6.75
N PHE A 62 4.99 4.58 7.00
CA PHE A 62 4.02 5.34 6.21
C PHE A 62 4.42 5.44 4.73
N ALA A 63 5.68 5.75 4.45
CA ALA A 63 6.18 5.80 3.08
C ALA A 63 6.07 4.44 2.37
N TRP A 64 6.36 3.36 3.08
CA TRP A 64 6.21 2.01 2.55
C TRP A 64 4.73 1.67 2.29
N ALA A 65 3.83 1.96 3.22
CA ALA A 65 2.39 1.74 3.04
C ALA A 65 1.88 2.46 1.77
N ASN A 66 2.29 3.70 1.55
CA ASN A 66 1.91 4.45 0.34
C ASN A 66 2.44 3.79 -0.93
N CYS A 67 3.71 3.38 -0.96
CA CYS A 67 4.30 2.70 -2.11
C CYS A 67 3.57 1.39 -2.46
N VAL A 68 3.16 0.63 -1.44
CA VAL A 68 2.41 -0.62 -1.62
C VAL A 68 1.00 -0.33 -2.17
N ASP A 69 0.31 0.69 -1.64
CA ASP A 69 -1.01 1.10 -2.12
C ASP A 69 -0.96 1.59 -3.58
N ASP A 70 0.03 2.44 -3.91
CA ASP A 70 0.27 2.93 -5.27
C ASP A 70 0.52 1.77 -6.25
N THR A 71 1.29 0.78 -5.82
CA THR A 71 1.55 -0.43 -6.62
C THR A 71 0.26 -1.22 -6.87
N GLY A 72 -0.58 -1.40 -5.83
CA GLY A 72 -1.90 -2.02 -5.97
C GLY A 72 -2.82 -1.24 -6.91
N GLY A 73 -2.79 0.09 -6.84
CA GLY A 73 -3.53 0.98 -7.74
C GLY A 73 -3.09 0.86 -9.20
N ALA A 74 -1.77 0.78 -9.45
CA ALA A 74 -1.21 0.57 -10.78
C ALA A 74 -1.64 -0.78 -11.38
N LEU A 75 -1.60 -1.86 -10.58
CA LEU A 75 -2.06 -3.18 -11.02
C LEU A 75 -3.56 -3.20 -11.33
N SER A 76 -4.38 -2.54 -10.51
CA SER A 76 -5.82 -2.41 -10.75
C SER A 76 -6.11 -1.67 -12.05
N THR A 77 -5.37 -0.58 -12.31
CA THR A 77 -5.47 0.21 -13.55
C THR A 77 -5.08 -0.62 -14.77
N ALA A 78 -3.99 -1.40 -14.68
CA ALA A 78 -3.55 -2.29 -15.75
C ALA A 78 -4.61 -3.37 -16.05
N ALA A 79 -5.19 -3.98 -15.02
CA ALA A 79 -6.24 -4.99 -15.15
C ALA A 79 -7.51 -4.42 -15.85
N ALA A 80 -7.91 -3.20 -15.50
CA ALA A 80 -9.01 -2.51 -16.16
C ALA A 80 -8.71 -2.21 -17.64
N GLY A 81 -7.48 -1.80 -17.95
CA GLY A 81 -7.03 -1.57 -19.32
C GLY A 81 -7.10 -2.83 -20.19
N ILE A 82 -6.61 -3.97 -19.67
CA ILE A 82 -6.67 -5.26 -20.37
C ILE A 82 -8.13 -5.66 -20.64
N THR A 83 -9.01 -5.54 -19.65
CA THR A 83 -10.43 -5.85 -19.81
C THR A 83 -11.09 -5.00 -20.89
N GLY A 84 -10.77 -3.71 -20.96
CA GLY A 84 -11.28 -2.82 -21.99
C GLY A 84 -10.80 -3.19 -23.41
N VAL A 85 -9.53 -3.58 -23.54
CA VAL A 85 -8.99 -4.09 -24.81
C VAL A 85 -9.71 -5.36 -25.22
N ASP A 86 -9.87 -6.33 -24.31
CA ASP A 86 -10.54 -7.61 -24.60
C ASP A 86 -11.99 -7.39 -25.09
N GLN A 87 -12.73 -6.49 -24.45
CA GLN A 87 -14.08 -6.12 -24.87
C GLN A 87 -14.09 -5.48 -26.27
N SER A 88 -13.14 -4.58 -26.55
CA SER A 88 -13.03 -3.91 -27.85
C SER A 88 -12.72 -4.90 -28.99
N VAL A 89 -11.83 -5.85 -28.74
CA VAL A 89 -11.46 -6.91 -29.69
C VAL A 89 -12.63 -7.86 -29.90
N GLY A 90 -13.31 -8.28 -28.83
CA GLY A 90 -14.51 -9.12 -28.92
C GLY A 90 -15.60 -8.49 -29.77
N ALA A 91 -15.88 -7.19 -29.59
CA ALA A 91 -16.85 -6.45 -30.39
C ALA A 91 -16.44 -6.35 -31.87
N ALA A 92 -15.15 -6.10 -32.15
CA ALA A 92 -14.64 -6.04 -33.52
C ALA A 92 -14.75 -7.40 -34.24
N VAL A 93 -14.43 -8.50 -33.54
CA VAL A 93 -14.55 -9.86 -34.09
C VAL A 93 -16.01 -10.22 -34.37
N GLN A 94 -16.93 -9.93 -33.45
CA GLN A 94 -18.37 -10.17 -33.65
C GLN A 94 -18.90 -9.38 -34.85
N SER A 95 -18.49 -8.12 -34.99
CA SER A 95 -18.87 -7.27 -36.12
C SER A 95 -18.34 -7.83 -37.45
N ALA A 96 -17.08 -8.28 -37.49
CA ALA A 96 -16.49 -8.89 -38.67
C ALA A 96 -17.15 -10.23 -39.04
N ALA A 97 -17.54 -11.04 -38.04
CA ALA A 97 -18.27 -12.28 -38.24
C ALA A 97 -19.68 -12.03 -38.82
N ALA A 98 -20.37 -10.98 -38.36
CA ALA A 98 -21.70 -10.60 -38.86
C ALA A 98 -21.69 -10.13 -40.32
N VAL A 99 -20.59 -9.53 -40.80
CA VAL A 99 -20.43 -9.10 -42.21
C VAL A 99 -20.18 -10.26 -43.17
N ARG A 100 -19.78 -11.44 -42.66
CA ARG A 100 -19.48 -12.63 -43.49
C ARG A 100 -20.67 -13.57 -43.71
N VAL A 101 -21.84 -13.27 -43.15
CA VAL A 101 -23.11 -14.00 -43.32
C VAL A 101 -24.01 -13.21 -44.25
#